data_AF-A0A2V9RUA8-F1
#
_entry.id   AF-A0A2V9RUA8-F1
#
_cell.length_a   1.000
_cell.length_b   1.000
_cell.length_c   1.000
_cell.angle_alpha   90.00
_cell.angle_beta   90.00
_cell.angle_gamma   90.00
#
_symmetry.space_group_name_H-M   'P 1'
#
loop_
_entity.id
_entity.type
_entity.pdbx_description
1 polymer ?
#
loop_
_entity_poly.entity_id
_entity_poly.type
_entity_poly.pdbx_seq_one_letter_code
_entity_poly.pdbx_strand_id
1 'polypeptide(L)'
;MTLLRRFHLAHPEIPKIVLINSGDREVALNAFRSGARGLFCFAEHPFRLLCKCIQSVHQGQVWANSEQLQYLIEAIAQVPSLRVPSSPAHSAISKVPRN
;
A
#
# COMPACT_ATOMS: atom_id res chain seq x y z
N MET A 1 -6.30 -12.13 -4.26
CA MET A 1 -5.33 -11.13 -4.79
C MET A 1 -3.87 -11.64 -4.89
N THR A 2 -3.63 -12.95 -4.85
CA THR A 2 -2.27 -13.52 -4.82
C THR A 2 -1.44 -13.26 -6.08
N LEU A 3 -2.07 -13.28 -7.26
CA LEU A 3 -1.38 -12.99 -8.53
C LEU A 3 -0.86 -11.54 -8.56
N LEU A 4 -1.73 -10.58 -8.22
CA LEU A 4 -1.38 -9.17 -8.13
C LEU A 4 -0.22 -8.95 -7.15
N ARG A 5 -0.29 -9.56 -5.96
CA ARG A 5 0.78 -9.47 -4.97
C ARG A 5 2.09 -10.05 -5.48
N ARG A 6 2.07 -11.24 -6.09
CA ARG A 6 3.28 -11.86 -6.67
C ARG A 6 3.89 -10.99 -7.76
N PHE A 7 3.05 -10.45 -8.65
CA PHE A 7 3.49 -9.55 -9.69
C PHE A 7 4.07 -8.25 -9.10
N HIS A 8 3.45 -7.72 -8.05
CA HIS A 8 3.98 -6.55 -7.36
C HIS A 8 5.33 -6.80 -6.70
N LEU A 9 5.54 -7.97 -6.09
CA LEU A 9 6.84 -8.33 -5.51
C LEU A 9 7.91 -8.56 -6.58
N ALA A 10 7.55 -9.07 -7.75
CA ALA A 10 8.49 -9.30 -8.86
C ALA A 10 8.83 -8.02 -9.63
N HIS A 11 7.84 -7.12 -9.80
CA HIS A 11 7.94 -5.91 -10.62
C HIS A 11 7.34 -4.70 -9.89
N PRO A 12 7.94 -4.23 -8.79
CA PRO A 12 7.40 -3.12 -8.00
C PRO A 12 7.27 -1.81 -8.81
N GLU A 13 8.12 -1.61 -9.80
CA GLU A 13 8.18 -0.44 -10.69
C GLU A 13 6.98 -0.32 -11.63
N ILE A 14 6.33 -1.43 -11.99
CA ILE A 14 5.17 -1.43 -12.87
C ILE A 14 3.94 -1.07 -12.04
N PRO A 15 3.27 0.07 -12.24
CA PRO A 15 2.08 0.38 -11.48
C PRO A 15 0.89 -0.47 -11.95
N LYS A 16 0.03 -0.89 -11.02
CA LYS A 16 -1.08 -1.81 -11.30
C LYS A 16 -2.41 -1.13 -11.05
N ILE A 17 -3.34 -1.28 -12.00
CA ILE A 17 -4.74 -0.84 -11.86
C ILE A 17 -5.61 -2.09 -11.79
N VAL A 18 -6.48 -2.15 -10.79
CA VAL A 18 -7.44 -3.25 -10.62
C VAL A 18 -8.81 -2.75 -11.04
N LEU A 19 -9.42 -3.49 -11.96
CA LEU A 19 -10.82 -3.31 -12.31
C LEU A 19 -11.67 -4.04 -11.27
N ILE A 20 -12.59 -3.32 -10.64
CA ILE A 20 -13.49 -3.83 -9.60
C ILE A 20 -14.93 -3.67 -10.07
N ASN A 21 -15.80 -4.56 -9.58
CA ASN A 21 -17.23 -4.52 -9.92
C ASN A 21 -18.02 -3.57 -9.02
N SER A 22 -17.52 -3.25 -7.83
CA SER A 22 -18.11 -2.35 -6.84
C SER A 22 -17.05 -1.82 -5.89
N GLY A 23 -17.32 -0.70 -5.21
CA GLY A 23 -16.50 -0.11 -4.17
C GLY A 23 -16.40 -0.90 -2.85
N ASP A 24 -16.51 -2.23 -2.86
CA ASP A 24 -16.44 -3.05 -1.63
C ASP A 24 -15.13 -2.81 -0.85
N ARG A 25 -15.28 -2.60 0.47
CA ARG A 25 -14.19 -2.26 1.38
C ARG A 25 -13.08 -3.31 1.39
N GLU A 26 -13.42 -4.58 1.53
CA GLU A 26 -12.43 -5.65 1.61
C GLU A 26 -11.74 -5.88 0.27
N VAL A 27 -12.46 -5.76 -0.85
CA VAL A 27 -11.86 -5.81 -2.18
C VAL A 27 -10.86 -4.67 -2.36
N ALA A 28 -11.24 -3.43 -2.02
CA ALA A 28 -10.37 -2.27 -2.13
C ALA A 28 -9.11 -2.42 -1.27
N LEU A 29 -9.26 -2.79 0.01
CA LEU A 29 -8.14 -2.99 0.93
C LEU A 29 -7.21 -4.11 0.45
N ASN A 30 -7.75 -5.24 0.02
CA ASN A 30 -6.95 -6.37 -0.46
C ASN A 30 -6.19 -6.05 -1.74
N ALA A 31 -6.78 -5.25 -2.64
CA ALA A 31 -6.11 -4.77 -3.84
C ALA A 31 -4.94 -3.84 -3.50
N PHE A 32 -5.14 -2.83 -2.63
CA PHE A 32 -4.06 -1.93 -2.20
C PHE A 32 -2.95 -2.67 -1.45
N ARG A 33 -3.29 -3.55 -0.51
CA ARG A 33 -2.33 -4.41 0.21
C ARG A 33 -1.54 -5.33 -0.73
N SER A 34 -2.10 -5.65 -1.89
CA SER A 34 -1.43 -6.46 -2.92
C SER A 34 -0.62 -5.61 -3.91
N GLY A 35 -0.55 -4.29 -3.71
CA GLY A 35 0.29 -3.38 -4.50
C GLY A 35 -0.41 -2.71 -5.68
N ALA A 36 -1.75 -2.69 -5.70
CA ALA A 36 -2.50 -1.84 -6.63
C ALA A 36 -2.21 -0.35 -6.35
N ARG A 37 -2.15 0.44 -7.42
CA ARG A 37 -2.05 1.92 -7.39
C ARG A 37 -3.30 2.60 -7.91
N GLY A 38 -4.16 1.87 -8.62
CA GLY A 38 -5.47 2.37 -9.04
C GLY A 38 -6.57 1.33 -8.86
N LEU A 39 -7.75 1.81 -8.49
CA LEU A 39 -9.01 1.05 -8.50
C LEU A 39 -9.97 1.70 -9.48
N PHE A 40 -10.56 0.92 -10.39
CA PHE A 40 -11.50 1.45 -11.37
C PHE A 40 -12.76 0.59 -11.47
N CYS A 41 -13.92 1.21 -11.36
CA CYS A 41 -15.21 0.55 -11.46
C CYS A 41 -15.98 1.07 -12.67
N PHE A 42 -16.22 0.20 -13.67
CA PHE A 42 -16.98 0.55 -14.87
C PHE A 42 -18.47 0.79 -14.61
N ALA A 43 -19.01 0.26 -13.51
CA ALA A 43 -20.39 0.52 -13.11
C ALA A 43 -20.57 1.97 -12.60
N GLU A 44 -19.50 2.57 -12.08
CA GLU A 44 -19.53 3.91 -11.48
C GLU A 44 -18.99 5.00 -12.42
N HIS A 45 -18.11 4.63 -13.36
CA HIS A 45 -17.36 5.60 -14.17
C HIS A 45 -17.30 5.21 -15.65
N PRO A 46 -17.39 6.17 -16.58
CA PRO A 46 -17.24 5.93 -18.00
C PRO A 46 -15.79 5.58 -18.36
N PHE A 47 -15.59 4.86 -19.47
CA PHE A 47 -14.28 4.43 -19.96
C PHE A 47 -13.23 5.56 -20.09
N ARG A 48 -13.64 6.79 -20.44
CA ARG A 48 -12.72 7.94 -20.52
C ARG A 48 -11.97 8.19 -19.20
N LEU A 49 -12.61 7.93 -18.07
CA LEU A 49 -11.99 8.04 -16.76
C LEU A 49 -10.97 6.93 -16.50
N LEU A 50 -11.06 5.77 -17.17
CA LEU A 50 -10.02 4.75 -17.12
C LEU A 50 -8.74 5.23 -17.82
N CYS A 51 -8.87 5.90 -18.97
CA CYS A 51 -7.70 6.50 -19.64
C CYS A 51 -6.98 7.49 -18.71
N LYS A 52 -7.75 8.32 -18.00
CA LYS A 52 -7.20 9.26 -17.01
C LYS A 52 -6.58 8.52 -15.81
N CYS A 53 -7.23 7.47 -15.31
CA CYS A 53 -6.69 6.60 -14.26
C CYS A 53 -5.31 6.05 -14.66
N ILE A 54 -5.19 5.48 -15.86
CA ILE A 54 -3.94 4.95 -16.42
C ILE A 54 -2.85 6.03 -16.46
N GLN A 55 -3.17 7.21 -17.00
CA GLN A 55 -2.23 8.32 -17.09
C GLN A 55 -1.76 8.80 -15.72
N SER A 56 -2.68 9.04 -14.78
CA SER A 56 -2.36 9.47 -13.43
C SER A 56 -1.52 8.45 -12.67
N VAL A 57 -1.87 7.16 -12.76
CA VAL A 57 -1.15 6.08 -12.09
C VAL A 57 0.25 5.88 -12.68
N HIS A 58 0.38 6.00 -14.01
CA HIS A 58 1.69 6.01 -14.68
C HIS A 58 2.57 7.18 -14.24
N GLN A 59 1.99 8.34 -13.94
CA GLN A 59 2.68 9.50 -13.38
C GLN A 59 3.00 9.37 -11.87
N GLY A 60 2.77 8.19 -11.28
CA GLY A 60 3.07 7.91 -9.88
C GLY A 60 1.97 8.30 -8.91
N GLN A 61 0.82 8.79 -9.38
CA GLN A 61 -0.33 9.10 -8.52
C GLN A 61 -1.06 7.82 -8.09
N VAL A 62 -1.92 7.95 -7.08
CA VAL A 62 -2.89 6.92 -6.69
C VAL A 62 -4.24 7.30 -7.26
N TRP A 63 -4.94 6.33 -7.85
CA TRP A 63 -6.30 6.50 -8.32
C TRP A 63 -7.27 5.74 -7.44
N ALA A 64 -7.97 6.45 -6.57
CA ALA A 64 -8.98 5.92 -5.66
C ALA A 64 -9.99 7.03 -5.36
N ASN A 65 -11.24 6.67 -5.08
CA ASN A 65 -12.21 7.63 -4.56
C ASN A 65 -11.95 7.90 -3.06
N SER A 66 -12.59 8.92 -2.49
CA SER A 66 -12.39 9.32 -1.09
C SER A 66 -12.75 8.22 -0.10
N GLU A 67 -13.78 7.43 -0.40
CA GLU A 67 -14.23 6.33 0.44
C GLU A 67 -13.18 5.19 0.51
N GLN A 68 -12.65 4.79 -0.65
CA GLN A 68 -11.57 3.79 -0.74
C GLN A 68 -10.30 4.23 -0.01
N LEU A 69 -9.96 5.53 -0.08
CA LEU A 69 -8.83 6.09 0.65
C LEU A 69 -9.09 6.10 2.16
N GLN A 70 -10.32 6.43 2.57
CA GLN A 70 -10.73 6.40 3.98
C GLN A 70 -10.59 4.99 4.56
N TYR A 71 -10.98 3.95 3.82
CA TYR A 71 -10.77 2.56 4.25
C TYR A 71 -9.29 2.27 4.52
N LEU A 72 -8.40 2.74 3.66
CA LEU A 72 -6.96 2.55 3.82
C LEU A 72 -6.43 3.29 5.07
N ILE A 73 -6.85 4.53 5.29
CA ILE A 73 -6.47 5.33 6.46
C ILE A 73 -6.90 4.62 7.75
N GLU A 74 -8.15 4.16 7.81
CA GLU A 74 -8.67 3.41 8.97
C GLU A 74 -7.93 2.10 9.20
N ALA A 75 -7.64 1.37 8.12
CA ALA A 75 -6.90 0.11 8.21
C ALA A 75 -5.47 0.31 8.73
N ILE A 76 -4.80 1.41 8.36
CA ILE A 76 -3.47 1.76 8.85
C ILE A 76 -3.52 2.19 10.32
N ALA A 77 -4.52 2.98 10.71
CA ALA A 77 -4.68 3.46 12.08
C ALA A 77 -4.89 2.31 13.10
N GLN A 78 -5.40 1.16 12.66
CA GLN A 78 -5.59 -0.03 13.48
C GLN A 78 -4.31 -0.85 13.67
N VAL A 79 -3.24 -0.61 12.91
CA VAL A 79 -1.98 -1.35 13.05
C VAL A 79 -1.22 -0.79 14.26
N PRO A 80 -0.93 -1.62 15.29
CA PRO A 80 -0.09 -1.18 16.41
C PRO A 80 1.24 -0.68 15.85
N SER A 81 1.72 0.47 16.33
CA SER A 81 3.03 0.98 15.91
C SER A 81 4.08 -0.10 16.20
N LEU A 82 4.73 -0.58 15.13
CA LEU A 82 5.85 -1.51 15.25
C LEU A 82 6.98 -0.78 15.96
N ARG A 83 7.00 -0.88 17.30
CA ARG A 83 8.15 -0.48 18.10
C ARG A 83 9.28 -1.42 17.72
N VAL A 84 10.20 -0.96 16.89
CA VAL A 84 11.49 -1.63 16.70
C VAL A 84 12.14 -1.65 18.08
N PRO A 85 12.36 -2.81 18.71
CA PRO A 85 13.09 -2.86 19.97
C PRO A 85 14.47 -2.29 19.67
N SER A 86 14.81 -1.17 20.28
CA SER A 86 16.16 -0.65 20.28
C SER A 86 17.07 -1.77 20.75
N SER A 87 18.00 -2.24 19.90
CA SER A 87 19.02 -3.18 20.36
C SER A 87 19.76 -2.55 21.54
N PRO A 88 19.89 -3.24 22.69
CA PRO A 88 20.70 -2.73 23.77
C PRO A 88 22.14 -2.62 23.27
N ALA A 89 22.61 -1.39 23.07
CA ALA A 89 24.01 -1.13 22.81
C ALA A 89 24.81 -1.70 23.98
N HIS A 90 25.71 -2.63 23.68
CA HIS A 90 26.61 -3.25 24.64
C HIS A 90 27.40 -2.16 25.38
N SER A 91 27.04 -1.88 26.63
CA SER A 91 27.87 -1.13 27.57
C SER A 91 29.01 -2.04 28.03
N ALA A 92 30.02 -2.20 27.19
CA ALA A 92 31.31 -2.76 27.60
C ALA A 92 31.99 -1.74 28.53
N ILE A 93 31.72 -1.85 29.83
CA ILE A 93 32.43 -1.13 30.89
C ILE A 93 33.86 -1.65 30.90
N SER A 94 34.80 -0.87 30.36
CA SER A 94 36.23 -1.11 30.57
C SER A 94 36.57 -0.77 32.03
N LYS A 95 36.64 -1.80 32.88
CA LYS A 95 37.35 -1.67 34.16
C LYS A 95 38.84 -1.58 33.86
N VAL A 96 39.39 -0.37 33.94
CA VAL A 96 40.85 -0.16 33.99
C VAL A 96 41.30 -0.39 35.44
N PRO A 97 42.18 -1.36 35.74
CA PRO A 97 42.83 -1.44 37.04
C PRO A 97 43.97 -0.42 37.08
N ARG A 98 43.97 0.46 38.08
CA ARG A 98 45.16 1.25 38.43
C ARG A 98 45.84 0.60 39.63
N ASN A 99 47.06 0.14 39.41
CA ASN A 99 48.09 -0.04 40.44
C ASN A 99 48.51 1.32 41.00
#